data_AF-A0A9R1WTH2-F1
#
_entry.id   AF-A0A9R1WTH2-F1
#
_cell.length_a   1.000
_cell.length_b   1.000
_cell.length_c   1.000
_cell.angle_alpha   90.00
_cell.angle_beta   90.00
_cell.angle_gamma   90.00
#
_symmetry.space_group_name_H-M   'P 1'
#
loop_
_entity.id
_entity.type
_entity.pdbx_description
1 polymer ?
#
loop_
_entity_poly.entity_id
_entity_poly.type
_entity_poly.pdbx_seq_one_letter_code
_entity_poly.pdbx_strand_id
1 'polypeptide(L)'
;MALKLPAAEAANVAIQSIGCGYDISLDLRLEHRKRRYDSDFGNNPYRNCRLIEIEEDEGRDIVLPGGLLLLNVPKSIKCHEGQHTRLHSDVLSFPQMSEQFNQELSLAGKFPSGLFNYVFDFSGNWKKDASSTKTLAFDGVFISLFSSP
;
A
#
# COMPACT_ATOMS: atom_id res chain seq x y z
N MET A 1 -5.01 -7.92 -3.02
CA MET A 1 -5.01 -9.11 -2.14
C MET A 1 -4.04 -8.90 -0.98
N ALA A 2 -4.33 -9.41 0.22
CA ALA A 2 -3.34 -9.45 1.31
C ALA A 2 -2.16 -10.36 0.93
N LEU A 3 -0.96 -10.06 1.45
CA LEU A 3 0.22 -10.92 1.27
C LEU A 3 -0.13 -12.33 1.76
N LYS A 4 0.03 -13.34 0.90
CA LYS A 4 -0.16 -14.75 1.26
C LYS A 4 1.07 -15.27 2.02
N LEU A 5 1.38 -14.65 3.15
CA LEU A 5 2.54 -14.93 4.00
C LEU A 5 2.10 -15.20 5.45
N PRO A 6 2.87 -15.97 6.24
CA PRO A 6 2.68 -16.05 7.68
C PRO A 6 2.72 -14.66 8.33
N ALA A 7 1.96 -14.46 9.42
CA ALA A 7 1.80 -13.15 10.07
C ALA A 7 3.15 -12.48 10.42
N ALA A 8 4.11 -13.24 10.94
CA ALA A 8 5.46 -12.75 11.26
C ALA A 8 6.20 -12.22 10.03
N GLU A 9 6.11 -12.94 8.91
CA GLU A 9 6.77 -12.59 7.67
C GLU A 9 6.09 -11.38 7.01
N ALA A 10 4.75 -11.35 7.01
CA ALA A 10 3.98 -10.21 6.53
C ALA A 10 4.31 -8.93 7.31
N ALA A 11 4.46 -9.03 8.64
CA ALA A 11 4.86 -7.90 9.48
C ALA A 11 6.28 -7.40 9.17
N ASN A 12 7.24 -8.31 8.97
CA ASN A 12 8.58 -7.95 8.53
C ASN A 12 8.58 -7.26 7.16
N VAL A 13 7.80 -7.76 6.21
CA VAL A 13 7.64 -7.13 4.89
C VAL A 13 7.07 -5.72 5.04
N ALA A 14 6.06 -5.52 5.90
CA ALA A 14 5.48 -4.20 6.15
C ALA A 14 6.53 -3.22 6.70
N ILE A 15 7.29 -3.61 7.73
CA ILE A 15 8.37 -2.80 8.32
C ILE A 15 9.43 -2.43 7.29
N GLN A 16 9.85 -3.39 6.46
CA GLN A 16 10.84 -3.13 5.41
C GLN A 16 10.31 -2.22 4.30
N SER A 17 9.00 -2.17 4.10
CA SER A 17 8.35 -1.36 3.07
C SER A 17 8.20 0.11 3.45
N ILE A 18 8.33 0.43 4.75
CA ILE A 18 8.29 1.82 5.22
C ILE A 18 9.43 2.60 4.57
N GLY A 19 9.07 3.75 4.00
CA GLY A 19 10.03 4.61 3.32
C GLY A 19 10.33 4.21 1.88
N CYS A 20 9.82 3.09 1.37
CA CYS A 20 10.01 2.71 -0.03
C CYS A 20 9.13 3.52 -0.98
N GLY A 21 9.61 3.74 -2.20
CA GLY A 21 8.82 4.36 -3.27
C GLY A 21 7.81 3.39 -3.88
N TYR A 22 6.68 3.91 -4.36
CA TYR A 22 5.65 3.16 -5.09
C TYR A 22 5.34 3.84 -6.42
N ASP A 23 4.85 3.07 -7.39
CA ASP A 23 4.31 3.62 -8.63
C ASP A 23 2.79 3.68 -8.55
N ILE A 24 2.28 4.91 -8.55
CA ILE A 24 0.86 5.19 -8.38
C ILE A 24 -0.01 4.71 -9.54
N SER A 25 0.60 4.53 -10.72
CA SER A 25 -0.08 4.03 -11.90
C SER A 25 -0.23 2.50 -11.91
N LEU A 26 0.51 1.80 -11.04
CA LEU A 26 0.52 0.34 -10.96
C LEU A 26 -0.35 -0.17 -9.80
N ASP A 27 0.18 -0.12 -8.58
CA ASP A 27 -0.51 -0.57 -7.37
C ASP A 27 0.32 -0.12 -6.16
N LEU A 28 -0.36 0.15 -5.04
CA LEU A 28 0.25 0.62 -3.79
C LEU A 28 0.38 -0.48 -2.73
N ARG A 29 -0.06 -1.71 -3.02
CA ARG A 29 0.15 -2.87 -2.13
C ARG A 29 1.64 -3.10 -1.92
N LEU A 30 2.00 -3.57 -0.71
CA LEU A 30 3.38 -3.81 -0.26
C LEU A 30 4.24 -4.62 -1.25
N GLU A 31 3.63 -5.53 -2.02
CA GLU A 31 4.31 -6.36 -3.01
C GLU A 31 4.83 -5.57 -4.23
N HIS A 32 4.24 -4.41 -4.51
CA HIS A 32 4.59 -3.51 -5.63
C HIS A 32 5.53 -2.37 -5.23
N ARG A 33 6.09 -2.40 -4.01
CA ARG A 33 7.14 -1.46 -3.62
C ARG A 33 8.28 -1.50 -4.64
N LYS A 34 8.79 -0.33 -5.03
CA LYS A 34 9.94 -0.25 -5.93
C LYS A 34 11.13 -0.93 -5.28
N ARG A 35 11.65 -1.95 -5.95
CA ARG A 35 12.88 -2.63 -5.57
C ARG A 35 14.05 -1.91 -6.24
N ARG A 36 15.12 -1.64 -5.50
CA ARG A 36 16.35 -1.12 -6.08
C ARG A 36 17.12 -2.28 -6.67
N TYR A 37 17.33 -2.26 -7.99
CA TYR A 37 18.15 -3.21 -8.72
C TYR A 37 19.64 -2.79 -8.64
N ASP A 38 20.16 -2.53 -7.45
CA ASP A 38 21.58 -2.18 -7.34
C ASP A 38 22.37 -3.45 -6.99
N SER A 39 23.01 -4.00 -8.02
CA SER A 39 23.98 -5.10 -7.96
C SER A 39 25.27 -4.76 -7.20
N ASP A 40 25.42 -3.53 -6.72
CA ASP A 40 26.74 -2.97 -6.37
C ASP A 40 26.96 -2.74 -4.86
N PHE A 41 25.96 -2.99 -4.00
CA PHE A 41 26.13 -2.88 -2.54
C PHE A 41 25.61 -4.15 -1.83
N GLY A 42 26.54 -5.07 -1.58
CA GLY A 42 26.53 -6.14 -0.58
C GLY A 42 25.19 -6.74 -0.14
N ASN A 43 24.92 -7.97 -0.59
CA ASN A 43 24.20 -9.11 0.03
C ASN A 43 22.96 -8.92 0.95
N ASN A 44 22.37 -7.73 1.09
CA ASN A 44 21.09 -7.57 1.77
C ASN A 44 20.04 -7.00 0.79
N PRO A 45 19.25 -7.86 0.11
CA PRO A 45 18.28 -7.45 -0.90
C PRO A 45 17.15 -6.58 -0.36
N TYR A 46 17.10 -6.33 0.95
CA TYR A 46 16.05 -5.56 1.63
C TYR A 46 16.50 -4.19 2.14
N ARG A 47 17.81 -3.85 2.10
CA ARG A 47 18.34 -2.64 2.76
C ARG A 47 18.34 -1.36 1.90
N ASN A 48 18.15 -1.45 0.59
CA ASN A 48 18.43 -0.31 -0.32
C ASN A 48 17.22 0.29 -1.06
N CYS A 49 15.98 -0.02 -0.67
CA CYS A 49 14.80 0.50 -1.38
C CYS A 49 14.15 1.73 -0.72
N ARG A 50 14.66 2.16 0.45
CA ARG A 50 14.09 3.28 1.19
C ARG A 50 14.58 4.61 0.61
N LEU A 51 13.65 5.55 0.49
CA LEU A 51 13.87 6.94 0.09
C LEU A 51 14.07 7.86 1.30
N ILE A 52 13.90 7.33 2.52
CA ILE A 52 14.12 8.01 3.78
C ILE A 52 15.06 7.20 4.66
N GLU A 53 15.85 7.90 5.46
CA GLU A 53 16.69 7.29 6.48
C GLU A 53 15.85 6.86 7.69
N ILE A 54 16.14 5.68 8.21
CA ILE A 54 15.53 5.14 9.43
C ILE A 54 16.68 4.77 10.34
N GLU A 55 16.73 5.38 11.52
CA GLU A 55 17.74 5.09 12.54
C GLU A 55 17.54 3.65 13.08
N GLU A 56 18.50 2.76 12.80
CA GLU A 56 18.44 1.33 13.15
C GLU A 56 19.25 0.98 14.41
N ASP A 57 19.95 1.96 14.99
CA ASP A 57 20.97 1.74 16.04
C ASP A 57 20.36 1.35 17.40
N GLU A 58 19.11 1.75 17.67
CA GLU A 58 18.39 1.41 18.89
C GLU A 58 16.99 0.85 18.57
N GLY A 59 16.92 -0.43 18.21
CA GLY A 59 15.64 -1.13 18.03
C GLY A 59 14.96 -1.50 19.36
N ARG A 60 13.66 -1.78 19.30
CA ARG A 60 12.86 -2.31 20.41
C ARG A 60 12.03 -3.50 19.96
N ASP A 61 11.69 -4.38 20.90
CA ASP A 61 10.76 -5.47 20.62
C ASP A 61 9.31 -4.95 20.67
N ILE A 62 8.47 -5.42 19.75
CA ILE A 62 7.04 -5.05 19.65
C ILE A 62 6.21 -6.33 19.65
N VAL A 63 5.16 -6.36 20.47
CA VAL A 63 4.16 -7.44 20.46
C VAL A 63 2.95 -6.98 19.67
N LEU A 64 2.64 -7.68 18.58
CA LEU A 64 1.44 -7.47 17.77
C LEU A 64 0.24 -8.26 18.34
N PRO A 65 -1.00 -7.88 17.96
CA PRO A 65 -2.19 -8.67 18.28
C PRO A 65 -2.01 -10.15 17.91
N GLY A 66 -2.48 -11.04 18.77
CA GLY A 66 -2.25 -12.49 18.64
C GLY A 66 -0.94 -12.99 19.25
N GLY A 67 -0.20 -12.15 19.98
CA GLY A 67 1.01 -12.54 20.71
C GLY A 67 2.26 -12.67 19.84
N LEU A 68 2.22 -12.12 18.62
CA LEU A 68 3.33 -12.16 17.69
C LEU A 68 4.43 -11.17 18.12
N LEU A 69 5.60 -11.68 18.47
CA LEU A 69 6.76 -10.88 18.86
C LEU A 69 7.60 -10.52 17.63
N LEU A 70 7.85 -9.23 17.43
CA LEU A 70 8.81 -8.69 16.46
C LEU A 70 10.01 -8.14 17.22
N LEU A 71 11.21 -8.58 16.84
CA LEU A 71 12.43 -8.19 17.52
C LEU A 71 13.09 -7.01 16.83
N ASN A 72 13.75 -6.16 17.63
CA ASN A 72 14.66 -5.12 17.15
C ASN A 72 14.05 -4.17 16.08
N VAL A 73 12.78 -3.76 16.27
CA VAL A 73 12.11 -2.82 15.38
C VAL A 73 12.61 -1.40 15.66
N PRO A 74 13.06 -0.63 14.64
CA PRO A 74 13.50 0.75 14.80
C PRO A 74 12.54 1.62 15.62
N LYS A 75 13.05 2.44 16.54
CA LYS A 75 12.21 3.26 17.43
C LYS A 75 11.28 4.23 16.71
N SER A 76 11.73 4.75 15.57
CA SER A 76 10.97 5.65 14.69
C SER A 76 9.76 4.99 14.04
N ILE A 77 9.75 3.66 13.92
CA ILE A 77 8.61 2.90 13.41
C ILE A 77 7.63 2.66 14.56
N LYS A 78 6.42 3.17 14.42
CA LYS A 78 5.33 2.98 15.37
C LYS A 78 4.33 1.98 14.80
N CYS A 79 3.82 1.10 15.66
CA CYS A 79 2.73 0.21 15.32
C CYS A 79 1.48 0.69 16.06
N HIS A 80 0.41 0.91 15.30
CA HIS A 80 -0.89 1.31 15.81
C HIS A 80 -1.91 0.23 15.50
N GLU A 81 -3.04 0.26 16.21
CA GLU A 81 -4.18 -0.57 15.86
C GLU A 81 -4.62 -0.24 14.42
N GLY A 82 -4.70 -1.26 13.57
CA GLY A 82 -5.13 -1.09 12.19
C GLY A 82 -6.61 -0.74 12.14
N GLN A 83 -7.00 0.08 11.16
CA GLN A 83 -8.40 0.39 10.94
C GLN A 83 -9.03 -0.64 9.99
N HIS A 84 -10.11 -1.27 10.43
CA HIS A 84 -10.93 -2.17 9.60
C HIS A 84 -12.26 -1.49 9.28
N THR A 85 -12.29 -0.72 8.19
CA THR A 85 -13.46 0.06 7.81
C THR A 85 -14.13 -0.57 6.60
N ARG A 86 -15.42 -0.92 6.74
CA ARG A 86 -16.25 -1.24 5.58
C ARG A 86 -16.67 0.07 4.90
N LEU A 87 -16.32 0.20 3.64
CA LEU A 87 -16.68 1.34 2.79
C LEU A 87 -17.52 0.83 1.63
N HIS A 88 -18.49 1.65 1.24
CA HIS A 88 -19.27 1.45 0.04
C HIS A 88 -19.42 2.79 -0.67
N SER A 89 -19.64 2.73 -1.98
CA SER A 89 -19.93 3.92 -2.80
C SER A 89 -21.38 3.91 -3.27
N ASP A 90 -21.86 5.08 -3.65
CA ASP A 90 -23.00 5.19 -4.56
C ASP A 90 -22.63 4.65 -5.96
N VAL A 91 -23.63 4.65 -6.85
CA VAL A 91 -23.43 4.36 -8.27
C VAL A 91 -22.87 5.61 -8.95
N LEU A 92 -21.59 5.59 -9.32
CA LEU A 92 -20.88 6.73 -9.90
C LEU A 92 -20.45 6.47 -11.34
N SER A 93 -20.15 7.55 -12.07
CA SER A 93 -19.46 7.46 -13.36
C SER A 93 -17.97 7.11 -13.17
N PHE A 94 -17.31 6.64 -14.24
CA PHE A 94 -15.89 6.29 -14.21
C PHE A 94 -14.99 7.43 -13.67
N PRO A 95 -15.10 8.69 -14.13
CA PRO A 95 -14.24 9.76 -13.61
C PRO A 95 -14.52 10.12 -12.15
N GLN A 96 -15.77 10.01 -11.70
CA GLN A 96 -16.14 10.26 -10.30
C GLN A 96 -15.59 9.18 -9.37
N MET A 97 -15.71 7.91 -9.77
CA MET A 97 -15.16 6.80 -8.98
C MET A 97 -13.63 6.86 -8.92
N SER A 98 -12.98 7.17 -10.05
CA SER A 98 -11.53 7.39 -10.12
C SER A 98 -11.08 8.52 -9.18
N GLU A 99 -11.80 9.64 -9.19
CA GLU A 99 -11.54 10.77 -8.28
C GLU A 99 -11.72 10.39 -6.82
N GLN A 100 -12.76 9.62 -6.47
CA GLN A 100 -12.96 9.12 -5.11
C GLN A 100 -11.79 8.25 -4.64
N PHE A 101 -11.34 7.29 -5.47
CA PHE A 101 -10.17 6.46 -5.14
C PHE A 101 -8.88 7.28 -4.98
N ASN A 102 -8.71 8.34 -5.76
CA ASN A 102 -7.56 9.21 -5.64
C ASN A 102 -7.59 10.02 -4.34
N GLN A 103 -8.76 10.49 -3.90
CA GLN A 103 -8.92 11.21 -2.64
C GLN A 103 -8.56 10.34 -1.42
N GLU A 104 -8.94 9.06 -1.43
CA GLU A 104 -8.54 8.08 -0.41
C GLU A 104 -7.02 7.87 -0.34
N LEU A 105 -6.30 8.20 -1.42
CA LEU A 105 -4.84 8.16 -1.50
C LEU A 105 -4.20 9.54 -1.29
N SER A 106 -4.97 10.55 -0.88
CA SER A 106 -4.55 11.95 -0.75
C SER A 106 -4.02 12.55 -2.06
N LEU A 107 -4.61 12.16 -3.19
CA LEU A 107 -4.25 12.63 -4.53
C LEU A 107 -5.36 13.50 -5.11
N ALA A 108 -4.97 14.51 -5.89
CA ALA A 108 -5.90 15.33 -6.65
C ALA A 108 -6.10 14.77 -8.08
N GLY A 109 -7.29 15.02 -8.63
CA GLY A 109 -7.61 14.75 -10.03
C GLY A 109 -8.31 13.41 -10.27
N LYS A 110 -8.58 13.16 -11.56
CA LYS A 110 -9.51 12.09 -12.01
C LYS A 110 -8.85 11.01 -12.86
N PHE A 111 -7.52 11.06 -12.99
CA PHE A 111 -6.79 10.02 -13.70
C PHE A 111 -6.78 8.75 -12.86
N PRO A 112 -7.12 7.58 -13.44
CA PRO A 112 -7.24 6.36 -12.67
C PRO A 112 -5.90 5.94 -12.09
N SER A 113 -5.87 5.79 -10.78
CA SER A 113 -4.75 5.15 -10.09
C SER A 113 -4.71 3.65 -10.41
N GLY A 114 -3.54 3.07 -10.22
CA GLY A 114 -3.36 1.63 -10.34
C GLY A 114 -4.24 0.81 -9.40
N LEU A 115 -4.48 1.32 -8.18
CA LEU A 115 -5.41 0.72 -7.22
C LEU A 115 -6.85 0.68 -7.77
N PHE A 116 -7.32 1.79 -8.33
CA PHE A 116 -8.63 1.84 -8.97
C PHE A 116 -8.74 0.84 -10.12
N ASN A 117 -7.71 0.76 -10.97
CA ASN A 117 -7.67 -0.21 -12.06
C ASN A 117 -7.73 -1.65 -11.53
N TYR A 118 -6.97 -1.97 -10.48
CA TYR A 118 -6.96 -3.29 -9.88
C TYR A 118 -8.30 -3.69 -9.27
N VAL A 119 -8.97 -2.78 -8.54
CA VAL A 119 -10.25 -3.08 -7.87
C VAL A 119 -11.36 -3.43 -8.86
N PHE A 120 -11.39 -2.77 -10.03
CA PHE A 120 -12.41 -2.99 -11.05
C PHE A 120 -11.94 -3.85 -12.24
N ASP A 121 -10.76 -4.48 -12.13
CA ASP A 121 -10.15 -5.32 -13.17
C ASP A 121 -10.02 -4.61 -14.54
N PHE A 122 -9.60 -3.34 -14.50
CA PHE A 122 -9.39 -2.53 -15.69
C PHE A 122 -8.02 -2.77 -16.33
N SER A 123 -7.97 -2.56 -17.65
CA SER A 123 -6.77 -2.82 -18.46
C SER A 123 -5.63 -1.81 -18.25
N GLY A 124 -5.94 -0.65 -17.65
CA GLY A 124 -5.04 0.50 -17.51
C GLY A 124 -5.09 1.45 -18.71
N ASN A 125 -5.81 1.11 -19.78
CA ASN A 125 -6.11 2.04 -20.87
C ASN A 125 -7.39 2.82 -20.53
N TRP A 126 -7.23 3.88 -19.75
CA TRP A 126 -8.34 4.64 -19.19
C TRP A 126 -9.37 5.13 -20.21
N LYS A 127 -8.98 5.43 -21.46
CA LYS A 127 -9.92 5.87 -22.50
C LYS A 127 -10.86 4.74 -22.91
N LYS A 128 -10.31 3.53 -23.07
CA LYS A 128 -11.07 2.32 -23.43
C LYS A 128 -11.92 1.84 -22.25
N ASP A 129 -11.34 1.83 -21.06
CA ASP A 129 -12.02 1.39 -19.85
C ASP A 129 -13.18 2.33 -19.51
N ALA A 130 -12.97 3.65 -19.62
CA ALA A 130 -14.03 4.64 -19.42
C ALA A 130 -15.15 4.56 -20.47
N SER A 131 -14.84 4.32 -21.75
CA SER A 131 -15.87 4.25 -22.80
C SER A 131 -16.73 2.99 -22.74
N SER A 132 -16.17 1.90 -22.20
CA SER A 132 -16.88 0.63 -22.02
C SER A 132 -17.60 0.52 -20.67
N THR A 133 -17.37 1.46 -19.75
CA THR A 133 -17.95 1.48 -18.41
C THR A 133 -19.09 2.48 -18.31
N LYS A 134 -20.31 1.99 -18.04
CA LYS A 134 -21.47 2.87 -17.83
C LYS A 134 -21.47 3.51 -16.43
N THR A 135 -21.34 2.67 -15.41
CA THR A 135 -21.40 3.05 -14.00
C THR A 135 -20.59 2.07 -13.16
N LEU A 136 -20.12 2.53 -11.99
CA LEU A 136 -19.36 1.76 -11.03
C LEU A 136 -19.93 1.92 -9.62
N ALA A 137 -19.81 0.88 -8.81
CA ALA A 137 -20.04 0.91 -7.38
C ALA A 137 -19.12 -0.13 -6.72
N PHE A 138 -18.71 0.11 -5.48
CA PHE A 138 -18.00 -0.88 -4.67
C PHE A 138 -18.63 -1.01 -3.28
N ASP A 139 -18.42 -2.17 -2.67
CA ASP A 139 -18.69 -2.46 -1.27
C ASP A 139 -17.59 -3.40 -0.80
N GLY A 140 -16.79 -2.96 0.17
CA GLY A 140 -15.61 -3.70 0.59
C GLY A 140 -15.03 -3.19 1.89
N VAL A 141 -14.01 -3.90 2.38
CA VAL A 141 -13.24 -3.52 3.56
C VAL A 141 -11.93 -2.89 3.11
N PHE A 142 -11.66 -1.70 3.61
CA PHE A 142 -10.39 -1.01 3.42
C PHE A 142 -9.57 -1.14 4.70
N ILE A 143 -8.35 -1.61 4.52
CA ILE A 143 -7.38 -1.77 5.61
C ILE A 143 -6.27 -0.77 5.35
N SER A 144 -6.20 0.28 6.17
CA SER A 144 -5.10 1.22 6.11
C SER A 144 -3.85 0.58 6.73
N LEU A 145 -2.79 0.44 5.93
CA LEU A 145 -1.52 -0.14 6.38
C LEU A 145 -0.57 0.92 6.95
N PHE A 146 -0.71 2.19 6.53
CA PHE A 146 0.12 3.29 6.97
C PHE A 146 -0.69 4.58 7.01
N SER A 147 -0.43 5.42 8.00
CA SER A 147 -0.94 6.79 8.08
C SER A 147 0.24 7.72 8.37
N SER A 148 0.35 8.82 7.63
CA SER A 148 1.12 9.97 8.10
C SER A 148 0.23 10.81 9.02
N PRO A 149 0.75 11.39 10.11
CA PRO A 149 0.10 12.53 10.74
C PRO A 149 -0.04 13.71 9.76
#